data_AF-A0A6S6TZA0-F1
#
_entry.id   AF-A0A6S6TZA0-F1
#
_cell.length_a   1.000
_cell.length_b   1.000
_cell.length_c   1.000
_cell.angle_alpha   90.00
_cell.angle_beta   90.00
_cell.angle_gamma   90.00
#
_symmetry.space_group_name_H-M   'P 1'
#
loop_
_entity.id
_entity.type
_entity.pdbx_description
1 polymer ?
#
loop_
_entity_poly.entity_id
_entity_poly.type
_entity_poly.pdbx_seq_one_letter_code
_entity_poly.pdbx_strand_id
1 'polypeptide(L)'
;MEMEALDEILEVMTGERTLFHYVRDGYALALLQDYMGDSMSINELRQSPYAHLLSKPSVKKVMAKAAKGIITAEQLEWAKWDGEQPPLNFVLTLDRWGDGAPSDRVWDQMSRSGQHLVLQLNFANDHQQRFRQLIKTDEYAAFSHTCHPVVTDGSHETLAWARIDLDLNGDVALIEEIQSDWVRQAKDEWNCQYYEDADFDTYLGKVLAPYAKVWDEAVLTAAIQLVRRELGINNVFYNTFETGNRMKGIDDDPPPRSLYTKLPRRFGFQETHEPPEFLQGERHLKKMVKQLDTRPKKKGGQKAKQGDLKKLAWFKLPVCP
;
A
#
# COMPACT_ATOMS: atom_id res chain seq x y z
N MET A 1 16.79 -1.67 2.18
CA MET A 1 17.36 -2.90 2.74
C MET A 1 18.64 -3.33 2.01
N GLU A 2 19.44 -4.21 2.60
CA GLU A 2 20.63 -4.82 1.98
C GLU A 2 20.22 -5.80 0.87
N MET A 3 21.03 -5.91 -0.18
CA MET A 3 20.74 -6.71 -1.37
C MET A 3 20.62 -8.21 -1.07
N GLU A 4 21.53 -8.76 -0.27
CA GLU A 4 21.54 -10.19 0.08
C GLU A 4 20.23 -10.61 0.77
N ALA A 5 19.74 -9.81 1.71
CA ALA A 5 18.48 -10.08 2.39
C ALA A 5 17.28 -10.02 1.44
N LEU A 6 17.31 -9.16 0.42
CA LEU A 6 16.23 -9.09 -0.57
C LEU A 6 16.27 -10.30 -1.51
N ASP A 7 17.46 -10.72 -1.92
CA ASP A 7 17.65 -11.91 -2.75
C ASP A 7 17.11 -13.16 -2.05
N GLU A 8 17.39 -13.33 -0.76
CA GLU A 8 16.85 -14.44 0.05
C GLU A 8 15.31 -14.44 0.10
N ILE A 9 14.69 -13.27 0.34
CA ILE A 9 13.23 -13.15 0.34
C ILE A 9 12.66 -13.55 -1.02
N LEU A 10 13.23 -13.02 -2.11
CA LEU A 10 12.74 -13.29 -3.45
C LEU A 10 12.91 -14.76 -3.81
N GLU A 11 14.06 -15.37 -3.51
CA GLU A 11 14.31 -16.80 -3.77
C GLU A 11 13.31 -17.71 -3.06
N VAL A 12 12.99 -17.42 -1.80
CA VAL A 12 12.05 -18.23 -1.01
C VAL A 12 10.60 -18.03 -1.44
N MET A 13 10.22 -16.80 -1.82
CA MET A 13 8.81 -16.42 -1.98
C MET A 13 8.31 -16.36 -3.43
N THR A 14 9.19 -16.46 -4.44
CA THR A 14 8.80 -16.30 -5.87
C THR A 14 8.47 -17.62 -6.60
N GLY A 15 8.33 -18.75 -5.90
CA GLY A 15 8.16 -20.07 -6.52
C GLY A 15 6.73 -20.49 -6.87
N GLU A 16 5.71 -20.02 -6.14
CA GLU A 16 4.32 -20.44 -6.32
C GLU A 16 3.41 -19.27 -6.69
N ARG A 17 2.36 -19.57 -7.46
CA ARG A 17 1.34 -18.58 -7.82
C ARG A 17 0.52 -18.22 -6.58
N THR A 18 0.75 -17.03 -6.04
CA THR A 18 -0.02 -16.51 -4.91
C THR A 18 -1.29 -15.82 -5.37
N LEU A 19 -2.45 -16.44 -5.10
CA LEU A 19 -3.76 -15.85 -5.33
C LEU A 19 -4.16 -14.96 -4.16
N PHE A 20 -4.64 -13.75 -4.47
CA PHE A 20 -5.19 -12.83 -3.49
C PHE A 20 -6.62 -12.46 -3.86
N HIS A 21 -7.54 -12.73 -2.94
CA HIS A 21 -8.96 -12.44 -3.10
C HIS A 21 -9.33 -11.23 -2.26
N TYR A 22 -9.87 -10.19 -2.90
CA TYR A 22 -10.27 -8.98 -2.23
C TYR A 22 -11.77 -8.73 -2.34
N VAL A 23 -12.40 -8.41 -1.21
CA VAL A 23 -13.78 -7.91 -1.16
C VAL A 23 -13.81 -6.52 -0.57
N ARG A 24 -14.90 -5.79 -0.84
CA ARG A 24 -15.16 -4.49 -0.22
C ARG A 24 -15.13 -4.60 1.32
N ASP A 25 -14.45 -3.65 1.95
CA ASP A 25 -14.12 -3.65 3.38
C ASP A 25 -13.22 -4.83 3.83
N GLY A 26 -12.61 -5.58 2.90
CA GLY A 26 -11.74 -6.72 3.19
C GLY A 26 -10.52 -6.34 4.03
N TYR A 27 -10.01 -5.12 3.86
CA TYR A 27 -8.95 -4.58 4.72
C TYR A 27 -9.36 -4.54 6.21
N ALA A 28 -10.63 -4.23 6.48
CA ALA A 28 -11.11 -4.12 7.86
C ALA A 28 -11.22 -5.50 8.51
N LEU A 29 -11.68 -6.50 7.74
CA LEU A 29 -11.71 -7.89 8.17
C LEU A 29 -10.30 -8.41 8.45
N ALA A 30 -9.34 -8.16 7.55
CA ALA A 30 -7.95 -8.59 7.68
C ALA A 30 -7.26 -7.96 8.91
N LEU A 31 -7.38 -6.64 9.10
CA LEU A 31 -6.77 -5.95 10.24
C LEU A 31 -7.36 -6.39 11.58
N LEU A 32 -8.67 -6.62 11.65
CA LEU A 32 -9.31 -7.14 12.86
C LEU A 32 -8.84 -8.56 13.16
N GLN A 33 -8.74 -9.41 12.13
CA GLN A 33 -8.21 -10.78 12.26
C GLN A 33 -6.78 -10.77 12.79
N ASP A 34 -5.91 -9.91 12.25
CA ASP A 34 -4.53 -9.76 12.74
C ASP A 34 -4.49 -9.28 14.20
N TYR A 35 -5.33 -8.31 14.55
CA TYR A 35 -5.32 -7.71 15.89
C TYR A 35 -5.88 -8.62 16.98
N MET A 36 -6.86 -9.45 16.67
CA MET A 36 -7.54 -10.25 17.68
C MET A 36 -6.92 -11.63 17.90
N GLY A 37 -6.04 -12.08 16.98
CA GLY A 37 -5.61 -13.48 16.93
C GLY A 37 -6.81 -14.39 16.67
N ASP A 38 -7.03 -15.39 17.52
CA ASP A 38 -8.07 -16.40 17.33
C ASP A 38 -9.49 -15.86 17.61
N SER A 39 -9.66 -15.08 18.68
CA SER A 39 -10.96 -14.54 19.08
C SER A 39 -10.85 -13.38 20.07
N MET A 40 -11.84 -12.49 20.07
CA MET A 40 -11.92 -11.36 21.01
C MET A 40 -13.37 -10.94 21.23
N SER A 41 -13.68 -10.39 22.41
CA SER A 41 -15.00 -9.84 22.66
C SER A 41 -15.23 -8.54 21.89
N ILE A 42 -16.48 -8.27 21.52
CA ILE A 42 -16.86 -7.00 20.87
C ILE A 42 -16.54 -5.80 21.77
N ASN A 43 -16.62 -5.98 23.09
CA ASN A 43 -16.32 -4.90 24.05
C ASN A 43 -14.83 -4.56 24.07
N GLU A 44 -13.94 -5.54 24.02
CA GLU A 44 -12.50 -5.32 23.90
C GLU A 44 -12.16 -4.64 22.56
N LEU A 45 -12.73 -5.13 21.46
CA LEU A 45 -12.54 -4.51 20.14
C LEU A 45 -13.00 -3.05 20.09
N ARG A 46 -14.05 -2.67 20.83
CA ARG A 46 -14.50 -1.26 20.94
C ARG A 46 -13.51 -0.36 21.69
N GLN A 47 -12.66 -0.93 22.53
CA GLN A 47 -11.59 -0.19 23.21
C GLN A 47 -10.26 -0.23 22.44
N SER A 48 -10.20 -1.01 21.36
CA SER A 48 -8.99 -1.15 20.55
C SER A 48 -8.74 0.07 19.64
N PRO A 49 -7.51 0.22 19.12
CA PRO A 49 -7.20 1.17 18.04
C PRO A 49 -8.01 0.97 16.76
N TYR A 50 -8.66 -0.19 16.59
CA TYR A 50 -9.45 -0.56 15.42
C TYR A 50 -10.96 -0.43 15.64
N ALA A 51 -11.42 0.20 16.72
CA ALA A 51 -12.84 0.37 17.03
C ALA A 51 -13.65 1.01 15.89
N HIS A 52 -13.05 1.92 15.10
CA HIS A 52 -13.70 2.55 13.95
C HIS A 52 -14.04 1.55 12.83
N LEU A 53 -13.32 0.43 12.73
CA LEU A 53 -13.57 -0.62 11.74
C LEU A 53 -14.87 -1.39 12.04
N LEU A 54 -15.32 -1.43 13.29
CA LEU A 54 -16.59 -2.05 13.69
C LEU A 54 -17.82 -1.40 13.04
N SER A 55 -17.67 -0.17 12.53
CA SER A 55 -18.73 0.54 11.81
C SER A 55 -18.93 0.04 10.37
N LYS A 56 -17.99 -0.72 9.81
CA LYS A 56 -17.99 -1.15 8.41
C LYS A 56 -19.10 -2.17 8.15
N PRO A 57 -19.82 -2.07 7.00
CA PRO A 57 -20.89 -2.99 6.65
C PRO A 57 -20.54 -4.47 6.81
N SER A 58 -19.41 -4.91 6.27
CA SER A 58 -18.98 -6.31 6.36
C SER A 58 -18.72 -6.75 7.81
N VAL A 59 -18.13 -5.89 8.64
CA VAL A 59 -17.86 -6.17 10.06
C VAL A 59 -19.15 -6.18 10.88
N LYS A 60 -20.10 -5.28 10.60
CA LYS A 60 -21.42 -5.26 11.26
C LYS A 60 -22.20 -6.56 11.01
N LYS A 61 -22.12 -7.11 9.80
CA LYS A 61 -22.74 -8.42 9.48
C LYS A 61 -22.15 -9.54 10.33
N VAL A 62 -20.82 -9.55 10.53
CA VAL A 62 -20.15 -10.51 11.43
C VAL A 62 -20.61 -10.33 12.87
N MET A 63 -20.59 -9.09 13.38
CA MET A 63 -21.03 -8.78 14.74
C MET A 63 -22.48 -9.20 15.02
N ALA A 64 -23.38 -9.06 14.04
CA ALA A 64 -24.77 -9.48 14.19
C ALA A 64 -24.94 -11.00 14.34
N LYS A 65 -23.97 -11.78 13.83
CA LYS A 65 -23.94 -13.25 13.91
C LYS A 65 -23.09 -13.76 15.08
N ALA A 66 -22.43 -12.87 15.83
CA ALA A 66 -21.53 -13.23 16.92
C ALA A 66 -22.31 -13.77 18.14
N ALA A 67 -22.14 -15.07 18.44
CA ALA A 67 -22.72 -15.67 19.63
C ALA A 67 -22.03 -15.13 20.90
N LYS A 68 -22.83 -14.79 21.93
CA LYS A 68 -22.33 -14.29 23.24
C LYS A 68 -21.44 -13.03 23.15
N GLY A 69 -21.47 -12.30 22.03
CA GLY A 69 -20.67 -11.08 21.85
C GLY A 69 -19.17 -11.32 21.64
N ILE A 70 -18.77 -12.52 21.19
CA ILE A 70 -17.39 -12.88 20.85
C ILE A 70 -17.29 -13.07 19.33
N ILE A 71 -16.25 -12.47 18.73
CA ILE A 71 -15.90 -12.65 17.31
C ILE A 71 -14.69 -13.58 17.24
N THR A 72 -14.70 -14.50 16.27
CA THR A 72 -13.61 -15.44 15.98
C THR A 72 -12.98 -15.16 14.61
N ALA A 73 -11.73 -15.60 14.41
CA ALA A 73 -10.98 -15.38 13.18
C ALA A 73 -11.66 -16.02 11.97
N GLU A 74 -12.24 -17.19 12.18
CA GLU A 74 -12.99 -17.93 11.19
C GLU A 74 -14.24 -17.17 10.72
N GLN A 75 -14.96 -16.50 11.63
CA GLN A 75 -16.12 -15.68 11.25
C GLN A 75 -15.73 -14.48 10.37
N LEU A 76 -14.58 -13.85 10.63
CA LEU A 76 -14.05 -12.77 9.78
C LEU A 76 -13.60 -13.32 8.42
N GLU A 77 -13.00 -14.51 8.39
CA GLU A 77 -12.59 -15.18 7.14
C GLU A 77 -13.80 -15.50 6.26
N TRP A 78 -14.83 -16.14 6.81
CA TRP A 78 -16.06 -16.47 6.08
C TRP A 78 -16.82 -15.24 5.60
N ALA A 79 -16.73 -14.12 6.31
CA ALA A 79 -17.36 -12.87 5.89
C ALA A 79 -16.84 -12.35 4.55
N LYS A 80 -15.63 -12.74 4.14
CA LYS A 80 -15.10 -12.43 2.81
C LYS A 80 -15.90 -13.10 1.69
N TRP A 81 -16.64 -14.15 1.98
CA TRP A 81 -17.39 -14.95 1.02
C TRP A 81 -18.92 -14.79 1.14
N ASP A 82 -19.39 -14.08 2.17
CA ASP A 82 -20.81 -13.81 2.48
C ASP A 82 -21.32 -12.49 1.86
N GLY A 83 -20.61 -11.98 0.85
CA GLY A 83 -20.91 -10.73 0.16
C GLY A 83 -21.88 -10.90 -1.02
N GLU A 84 -22.59 -9.82 -1.36
CA GLU A 84 -23.45 -9.78 -2.57
C GLU A 84 -22.63 -9.76 -3.87
N GLN A 85 -21.39 -9.29 -3.80
CA GLN A 85 -20.46 -9.23 -4.91
C GLN A 85 -19.38 -10.28 -4.70
N PRO A 86 -19.01 -11.05 -5.74
CA PRO A 86 -17.90 -11.99 -5.64
C PRO A 86 -16.59 -11.25 -5.36
N PRO A 87 -15.60 -11.91 -4.72
CA PRO A 87 -14.27 -11.35 -4.57
C PRO A 87 -13.63 -11.01 -5.92
N LEU A 88 -12.88 -9.91 -5.93
CA LEU A 88 -11.96 -9.59 -7.01
C LEU A 88 -10.69 -10.43 -6.85
N ASN A 89 -10.18 -10.94 -7.97
CA ASN A 89 -9.07 -11.87 -7.98
C ASN A 89 -7.80 -11.18 -8.46
N PHE A 90 -6.71 -11.45 -7.75
CA PHE A 90 -5.39 -10.94 -8.09
C PHE A 90 -4.36 -12.06 -8.03
N VAL A 91 -3.28 -11.87 -8.78
CA VAL A 91 -2.05 -12.63 -8.61
C VAL A 91 -1.03 -11.70 -7.95
N LEU A 92 -0.41 -12.15 -6.86
CA LEU A 92 0.68 -11.41 -6.23
C LEU A 92 2.01 -11.93 -6.77
N THR A 93 2.88 -11.01 -7.15
CA THR A 93 4.30 -11.29 -7.44
C THR A 93 5.17 -10.35 -6.63
N LEU A 94 6.43 -10.75 -6.43
CA LEU A 94 7.42 -9.95 -5.75
C LEU A 94 8.55 -9.58 -6.72
N ASP A 95 9.08 -8.39 -6.55
CA ASP A 95 10.21 -7.88 -7.31
C ASP A 95 11.06 -6.95 -6.43
N ARG A 96 12.03 -6.26 -7.03
CA ARG A 96 12.92 -5.30 -6.39
C ARG A 96 12.78 -3.92 -6.99
N TRP A 97 13.18 -2.92 -6.21
CA TRP A 97 13.34 -1.55 -6.68
C TRP A 97 14.57 -0.90 -6.08
N GLY A 98 15.27 -0.10 -6.88
CA GLY A 98 16.51 0.57 -6.52
C GLY A 98 17.75 -0.20 -6.95
N ASP A 99 18.78 0.52 -7.37
CA ASP A 99 20.05 -0.06 -7.83
C ASP A 99 21.07 -0.27 -6.69
N GLY A 100 20.75 0.18 -5.48
CA GLY A 100 21.60 0.10 -4.29
C GLY A 100 22.65 1.21 -4.19
N ALA A 101 22.83 2.05 -5.21
CA ALA A 101 23.84 3.09 -5.23
C ALA A 101 23.38 4.32 -4.43
N PRO A 102 24.24 4.90 -3.56
CA PRO A 102 23.86 6.09 -2.80
C PRO A 102 23.55 7.33 -3.66
N SER A 103 24.14 7.41 -4.86
CA SER A 103 23.92 8.49 -5.83
C SER A 103 22.50 8.53 -6.38
N ASP A 104 21.86 7.36 -6.50
CA ASP A 104 20.68 7.18 -7.31
C ASP A 104 19.39 7.19 -6.48
N ARG A 105 19.50 7.22 -5.15
CA ARG A 105 18.38 7.33 -4.21
C ARG A 105 17.32 8.38 -4.58
N VAL A 106 17.73 9.57 -5.03
CA VAL A 106 16.77 10.64 -5.42
C VAL A 106 16.10 10.31 -6.74
N TRP A 107 16.87 9.77 -7.68
CA TRP A 107 16.37 9.32 -8.97
C TRP A 107 15.37 8.17 -8.80
N ASP A 108 15.69 7.20 -7.94
CA ASP A 108 14.85 6.08 -7.56
C ASP A 108 13.71 6.47 -6.60
N GLN A 109 13.64 7.74 -6.20
CA GLN A 109 12.65 8.29 -5.27
C GLN A 109 12.52 7.45 -3.99
N MET A 110 13.65 7.21 -3.31
CA MET A 110 13.73 6.40 -2.10
C MET A 110 14.08 7.25 -0.87
N SER A 111 13.63 6.80 0.30
CA SER A 111 13.87 7.48 1.56
C SER A 111 15.32 7.29 2.01
N ARG A 112 15.89 6.10 1.84
CA ARG A 112 17.33 5.84 2.04
C ARG A 112 17.91 5.03 0.87
N SER A 113 19.24 4.93 0.82
CA SER A 113 19.95 4.10 -0.16
C SER A 113 19.76 2.61 0.14
N GLY A 114 19.99 1.76 -0.86
CA GLY A 114 19.77 0.31 -0.78
C GLY A 114 18.69 -0.11 -1.78
N GLN A 115 17.92 -1.15 -1.44
CA GLN A 115 16.82 -1.64 -2.28
C GLN A 115 15.51 -1.72 -1.49
N HIS A 116 14.37 -1.78 -2.20
CA HIS A 116 13.06 -2.08 -1.63
C HIS A 116 12.53 -3.39 -2.18
N LEU A 117 11.77 -4.10 -1.35
CA LEU A 117 10.87 -5.13 -1.81
C LEU A 117 9.69 -4.48 -2.53
N VAL A 118 9.34 -5.00 -3.69
CA VAL A 118 8.14 -4.60 -4.44
C VAL A 118 7.13 -5.73 -4.33
N LEU A 119 5.92 -5.39 -3.89
CA LEU A 119 4.75 -6.24 -4.06
C LEU A 119 3.94 -5.74 -5.25
N GLN A 120 3.73 -6.59 -6.25
CA GLN A 120 2.93 -6.31 -7.43
C GLN A 120 1.56 -6.99 -7.30
N LEU A 121 0.50 -6.20 -7.50
CA LEU A 121 -0.88 -6.64 -7.54
C LEU A 121 -1.31 -6.76 -9.00
N ASN A 122 -1.25 -7.98 -9.53
CA ASN A 122 -1.48 -8.27 -10.93
C ASN A 122 -2.89 -8.79 -11.23
N PHE A 123 -3.27 -8.73 -12.50
CA PHE A 123 -4.49 -9.37 -12.97
C PHE A 123 -4.47 -10.87 -12.80
N ALA A 124 -5.56 -11.41 -12.26
CA ALA A 124 -5.87 -12.82 -12.43
C ALA A 124 -6.47 -13.09 -13.81
N ASN A 125 -6.60 -14.38 -14.16
CA ASN A 125 -7.01 -14.83 -15.48
C ASN A 125 -8.35 -14.23 -15.95
N ASP A 126 -9.30 -14.03 -15.03
CA ASP A 126 -10.61 -13.46 -15.33
C ASP A 126 -10.53 -12.01 -15.82
N HIS A 127 -9.67 -11.18 -15.23
CA HIS A 127 -9.42 -9.82 -15.72
C HIS A 127 -8.57 -9.86 -16.99
N GLN A 128 -7.44 -10.59 -16.98
CA GLN A 128 -6.49 -10.61 -18.10
C GLN A 128 -7.12 -11.10 -19.41
N GLN A 129 -7.96 -12.13 -19.36
CA GLN A 129 -8.67 -12.63 -20.55
C GLN A 129 -9.66 -11.59 -21.09
N ARG A 130 -10.43 -10.93 -20.20
CA ARG A 130 -11.39 -9.90 -20.62
C ARG A 130 -10.69 -8.68 -21.20
N PHE A 131 -9.58 -8.25 -20.60
CA PHE A 131 -8.74 -7.19 -21.16
C PHE A 131 -8.29 -7.54 -22.58
N ARG A 132 -7.65 -8.71 -22.78
CA ARG A 132 -7.18 -9.13 -24.11
C ARG A 132 -8.31 -9.27 -25.13
N GLN A 133 -9.48 -9.78 -24.72
CA GLN A 133 -10.64 -9.93 -25.61
C GLN A 133 -11.23 -8.60 -26.07
N LEU A 134 -11.32 -7.61 -25.16
CA LEU A 134 -11.94 -6.32 -25.45
C LEU A 134 -10.97 -5.36 -26.13
N ILE A 135 -9.72 -5.31 -25.65
CA ILE A 135 -8.68 -4.39 -26.11
C ILE A 135 -7.96 -4.90 -27.36
N LYS A 136 -7.90 -6.23 -27.55
CA LYS A 136 -7.32 -6.88 -28.74
C LYS A 136 -5.88 -6.43 -29.03
N THR A 137 -5.10 -6.23 -27.97
CA THR A 137 -3.67 -5.91 -28.05
C THR A 137 -2.82 -7.10 -27.63
N ASP A 138 -1.67 -7.25 -28.29
CA ASP A 138 -0.59 -8.16 -27.89
C ASP A 138 0.48 -7.43 -27.05
N GLU A 139 0.31 -6.12 -26.81
CA GLU A 139 1.19 -5.34 -25.93
C GLU A 139 1.10 -5.86 -24.49
N TYR A 140 2.24 -5.90 -23.82
CA TYR A 140 2.35 -6.10 -22.38
C TYR A 140 2.57 -4.76 -21.69
N ALA A 141 2.11 -4.63 -20.44
CA ALA A 141 2.23 -3.39 -19.67
C ALA A 141 1.57 -2.19 -20.38
N ALA A 142 0.46 -2.43 -21.11
CA ALA A 142 -0.16 -1.46 -22.03
C ALA A 142 -0.47 -0.08 -21.41
N PHE A 143 -0.74 -0.03 -20.10
CA PHE A 143 -1.02 1.21 -19.37
C PHE A 143 -0.02 1.49 -18.24
N SER A 144 1.16 0.89 -18.31
CA SER A 144 2.18 0.99 -17.27
C SER A 144 3.48 1.56 -17.83
N HIS A 145 4.19 2.33 -17.02
CA HIS A 145 5.49 2.86 -17.41
C HIS A 145 6.56 1.80 -17.13
N THR A 146 7.40 1.48 -18.10
CA THR A 146 8.47 0.48 -17.94
C THR A 146 9.55 0.89 -16.95
N CYS A 147 9.64 2.18 -16.64
CA CYS A 147 10.47 2.70 -15.56
C CYS A 147 9.80 2.59 -14.18
N HIS A 148 8.63 1.98 -14.04
CA HIS A 148 7.98 1.71 -12.76
C HIS A 148 8.07 0.21 -12.42
N PRO A 149 7.89 -0.20 -11.15
CA PRO A 149 8.08 -1.59 -10.72
C PRO A 149 6.89 -2.49 -11.11
N VAL A 150 6.64 -2.62 -12.40
CA VAL A 150 5.59 -3.44 -13.01
C VAL A 150 6.18 -4.68 -13.66
N VAL A 151 5.36 -5.71 -13.86
CA VAL A 151 5.73 -6.87 -14.64
C VAL A 151 5.92 -6.45 -16.10
N THR A 152 7.08 -6.77 -16.69
CA THR A 152 7.46 -6.37 -18.07
C THR A 152 7.75 -7.54 -19.01
N ASP A 153 7.61 -8.79 -18.54
CA ASP A 153 7.86 -9.99 -19.33
C ASP A 153 6.60 -10.52 -20.06
N GLY A 154 5.46 -9.83 -19.89
CA GLY A 154 4.17 -10.21 -20.48
C GLY A 154 3.44 -11.36 -19.78
N SER A 155 3.98 -11.89 -18.68
CA SER A 155 3.30 -12.93 -17.89
C SER A 155 2.00 -12.41 -17.29
N HIS A 156 2.01 -11.16 -16.80
CA HIS A 156 0.87 -10.50 -16.20
C HIS A 156 0.83 -9.00 -16.52
N GLU A 157 -0.36 -8.43 -16.39
CA GLU A 157 -0.53 -6.98 -16.29
C GLU A 157 -0.60 -6.56 -14.82
N THR A 158 0.17 -5.56 -14.44
CA THR A 158 0.20 -5.02 -13.07
C THR A 158 -0.84 -3.91 -12.91
N LEU A 159 -1.86 -4.14 -12.05
CA LEU A 159 -2.83 -3.10 -11.71
C LEU A 159 -2.20 -2.04 -10.81
N ALA A 160 -1.50 -2.49 -9.76
CA ALA A 160 -0.95 -1.66 -8.71
C ALA A 160 0.29 -2.31 -8.10
N TRP A 161 1.07 -1.53 -7.36
CA TRP A 161 2.23 -2.03 -6.64
C TRP A 161 2.45 -1.28 -5.33
N ALA A 162 3.20 -1.89 -4.42
CA ALA A 162 3.70 -1.30 -3.19
C ALA A 162 5.22 -1.44 -3.11
N ARG A 163 5.93 -0.35 -2.78
CA ARG A 163 7.36 -0.36 -2.44
C ARG A 163 7.52 -0.36 -0.92
N ILE A 164 8.28 -1.33 -0.41
CA ILE A 164 8.44 -1.60 1.01
C ILE A 164 9.93 -1.64 1.35
N ASP A 165 10.37 -0.75 2.23
CA ASP A 165 11.71 -0.81 2.81
C ASP A 165 11.66 -1.63 4.09
N LEU A 166 12.57 -2.60 4.21
CA LEU A 166 12.59 -3.57 5.29
C LEU A 166 13.85 -3.42 6.14
N ASP A 167 13.68 -3.61 7.44
CA ASP A 167 14.72 -3.89 8.40
C ASP A 167 14.29 -5.13 9.20
N LEU A 168 14.75 -6.29 8.75
CA LEU A 168 14.42 -7.58 9.36
C LEU A 168 14.96 -7.68 10.79
N ASN A 169 16.13 -7.08 11.07
CA ASN A 169 16.73 -7.12 12.40
C ASN A 169 15.99 -6.20 13.39
N GLY A 170 15.55 -5.04 12.90
CA GLY A 170 14.80 -4.06 13.69
C GLY A 170 13.31 -4.37 13.86
N ASP A 171 12.79 -5.43 13.20
CA ASP A 171 11.34 -5.70 13.16
C ASP A 171 10.55 -4.49 12.62
N VAL A 172 11.07 -3.81 11.59
CA VAL A 172 10.47 -2.61 11.00
C VAL A 172 10.29 -2.73 9.50
N ALA A 173 9.11 -2.35 9.02
CA ALA A 173 8.83 -2.14 7.60
C ALA A 173 8.31 -0.71 7.38
N LEU A 174 8.77 -0.04 6.32
CA LEU A 174 8.19 1.20 5.83
C LEU A 174 7.53 0.93 4.47
N ILE A 175 6.21 0.99 4.43
CA ILE A 175 5.48 1.09 3.17
C ILE A 175 5.70 2.51 2.65
N GLU A 176 6.64 2.60 1.72
CA GLU A 176 7.14 3.88 1.25
C GLU A 176 6.21 4.50 0.21
N GLU A 177 5.55 3.65 -0.58
CA GLU A 177 4.64 4.07 -1.63
C GLU A 177 3.71 2.93 -2.05
N ILE A 178 2.51 3.31 -2.45
CA ILE A 178 1.66 2.49 -3.33
C ILE A 178 1.23 3.34 -4.53
N GLN A 179 1.13 2.74 -5.71
CA GLN A 179 0.63 3.40 -6.91
C GLN A 179 -0.09 2.42 -7.84
N SER A 180 -0.78 2.98 -8.82
CA SER A 180 -1.43 2.26 -9.90
C SER A 180 -1.35 3.12 -11.17
N ASP A 181 -0.39 2.82 -12.04
CA ASP A 181 -0.38 3.40 -13.38
C ASP A 181 -1.62 3.02 -14.15
N TRP A 182 -2.02 1.75 -14.07
CA TRP A 182 -3.11 1.21 -14.85
C TRP A 182 -4.41 2.01 -14.71
N VAL A 183 -4.88 2.27 -13.48
CA VAL A 183 -6.10 3.04 -13.22
C VAL A 183 -5.99 4.50 -13.67
N ARG A 184 -4.78 5.06 -13.65
CA ARG A 184 -4.50 6.45 -14.05
C ARG A 184 -4.46 6.57 -15.57
N GLN A 185 -3.67 5.71 -16.22
CA GLN A 185 -3.34 5.73 -17.64
C GLN A 185 -4.46 5.18 -18.51
N ALA A 186 -5.22 4.18 -18.05
CA ALA A 186 -6.34 3.64 -18.82
C ALA A 186 -7.46 4.67 -19.09
N LYS A 187 -7.44 5.83 -18.43
CA LYS A 187 -8.39 6.94 -18.64
C LYS A 187 -7.77 8.13 -19.35
N ASP A 188 -6.50 8.02 -19.75
CA ASP A 188 -5.83 9.05 -20.52
C ASP A 188 -6.46 9.14 -21.91
N GLU A 189 -6.67 10.36 -22.40
CA GLU A 189 -7.29 10.64 -23.69
C GLU A 189 -6.51 9.99 -24.84
N TRP A 190 -5.18 9.93 -24.73
CA TRP A 190 -4.34 9.26 -25.72
C TRP A 190 -4.65 7.76 -25.80
N ASN A 191 -4.81 7.08 -24.64
CA ASN A 191 -5.13 5.66 -24.60
C ASN A 191 -6.53 5.38 -25.15
N CYS A 192 -7.50 6.24 -24.83
CA CYS A 192 -8.85 6.14 -25.39
C CYS A 192 -8.84 6.23 -26.93
N GLN A 193 -7.98 7.08 -27.49
CA GLN A 193 -7.82 7.23 -28.94
C GLN A 193 -7.03 6.08 -29.56
N TYR A 194 -5.92 5.66 -28.94
CA TYR A 194 -5.08 4.58 -29.46
C TYR A 194 -5.84 3.25 -29.55
N TYR A 195 -6.75 3.01 -28.60
CA TYR A 195 -7.61 1.84 -28.55
C TYR A 195 -9.04 2.10 -29.05
N GLU A 196 -9.25 3.06 -29.97
CA GLU A 196 -10.60 3.45 -30.42
C GLU A 196 -11.40 2.33 -31.10
N ASP A 197 -10.71 1.42 -31.81
CA ASP A 197 -11.32 0.25 -32.48
C ASP A 197 -11.63 -0.91 -31.50
N ALA A 198 -11.20 -0.78 -30.24
CA ALA A 198 -11.49 -1.73 -29.19
C ALA A 198 -12.82 -1.41 -28.47
N ASP A 199 -13.35 -2.40 -27.74
CA ASP A 199 -14.50 -2.16 -26.85
C ASP A 199 -14.03 -1.57 -25.51
N PHE A 200 -13.38 -0.40 -25.61
CA PHE A 200 -12.70 0.28 -24.51
C PHE A 200 -13.68 0.74 -23.43
N ASP A 201 -14.85 1.27 -23.83
CA ASP A 201 -15.91 1.68 -22.91
C ASP A 201 -16.43 0.52 -22.08
N THR A 202 -16.62 -0.66 -22.69
CA THR A 202 -17.00 -1.87 -21.95
C THR A 202 -15.89 -2.30 -20.99
N TYR A 203 -14.62 -2.25 -21.42
CA TYR A 203 -13.50 -2.56 -20.55
C TYR A 203 -13.46 -1.64 -19.33
N LEU A 204 -13.47 -0.32 -19.54
CA LEU A 204 -13.45 0.66 -18.46
C LEU A 204 -14.66 0.53 -17.53
N GLY A 205 -15.86 0.44 -18.11
CA GLY A 205 -17.12 0.48 -17.36
C GLY A 205 -17.48 -0.81 -16.63
N LYS A 206 -17.14 -1.98 -17.21
CA LYS A 206 -17.56 -3.29 -16.67
C LYS A 206 -16.42 -4.12 -16.10
N VAL A 207 -15.23 -4.03 -16.68
CA VAL A 207 -14.08 -4.86 -16.27
C VAL A 207 -13.21 -4.12 -15.27
N LEU A 208 -12.71 -2.93 -15.61
CA LEU A 208 -11.79 -2.18 -14.76
C LEU A 208 -12.51 -1.48 -13.59
N ALA A 209 -13.74 -0.98 -13.78
CA ALA A 209 -14.43 -0.18 -12.78
C ALA A 209 -14.54 -0.82 -11.38
N PRO A 210 -14.83 -2.13 -11.21
CA PRO A 210 -14.80 -2.77 -9.88
C PRO A 210 -13.41 -2.71 -9.22
N TYR A 211 -12.35 -3.02 -9.99
CA TYR A 211 -10.96 -3.02 -9.52
C TYR A 211 -10.47 -1.61 -9.19
N ALA A 212 -10.76 -0.64 -10.06
CA ALA A 212 -10.39 0.75 -9.88
C ALA A 212 -11.01 1.41 -8.63
N LYS A 213 -12.11 0.87 -8.10
CA LYS A 213 -12.73 1.35 -6.86
C LYS A 213 -11.99 0.92 -5.60
N VAL A 214 -11.21 -0.16 -5.67
CA VAL A 214 -10.65 -0.82 -4.49
C VAL A 214 -9.15 -1.10 -4.59
N TRP A 215 -8.49 -0.75 -5.69
CA TRP A 215 -7.06 -1.06 -5.89
C TRP A 215 -6.18 -0.58 -4.74
N ASP A 216 -6.48 0.61 -4.19
CA ASP A 216 -5.66 1.27 -3.15
C ASP A 216 -5.77 0.54 -1.81
N GLU A 217 -6.96 0.07 -1.47
CA GLU A 217 -7.19 -0.78 -0.30
C GLU A 217 -6.72 -2.22 -0.54
N ALA A 218 -6.85 -2.76 -1.75
CA ALA A 218 -6.40 -4.11 -2.07
C ALA A 218 -4.88 -4.23 -1.95
N VAL A 219 -4.11 -3.32 -2.58
CA VAL A 219 -2.65 -3.37 -2.57
C VAL A 219 -2.07 -3.10 -1.17
N LEU A 220 -2.65 -2.16 -0.42
CA LEU A 220 -2.20 -1.90 0.95
C LEU A 220 -2.55 -3.06 1.90
N THR A 221 -3.69 -3.72 1.69
CA THR A 221 -4.04 -4.94 2.46
C THR A 221 -3.05 -6.05 2.18
N ALA A 222 -2.76 -6.31 0.90
CA ALA A 222 -1.80 -7.33 0.51
C ALA A 222 -0.39 -7.03 1.05
N ALA A 223 0.05 -5.76 0.99
CA ALA A 223 1.33 -5.34 1.56
C ALA A 223 1.41 -5.56 3.08
N ILE A 224 0.35 -5.21 3.82
CA ILE A 224 0.33 -5.44 5.27
C ILE A 224 0.31 -6.92 5.60
N GLN A 225 -0.43 -7.74 4.86
CA GLN A 225 -0.46 -9.20 5.05
C GLN A 225 0.92 -9.83 4.77
N LEU A 226 1.56 -9.44 3.66
CA LEU A 226 2.93 -9.85 3.35
C LEU A 226 3.87 -9.53 4.52
N VAL A 227 3.86 -8.27 4.97
CA VAL A 227 4.75 -7.80 6.03
C VAL A 227 4.48 -8.50 7.36
N ARG A 228 3.22 -8.63 7.78
CA ARG A 228 2.87 -9.16 9.11
C ARG A 228 2.83 -10.68 9.18
N ARG A 229 2.23 -11.33 8.19
CA ARG A 229 1.93 -12.76 8.24
C ARG A 229 3.04 -13.59 7.62
N GLU A 230 3.57 -13.15 6.49
CA GLU A 230 4.59 -13.91 5.76
C GLU A 230 6.00 -13.57 6.25
N LEU A 231 6.30 -12.28 6.45
CA LEU A 231 7.62 -11.82 6.92
C LEU A 231 7.72 -11.72 8.45
N GLY A 232 6.60 -11.79 9.17
CA GLY A 232 6.58 -11.73 10.64
C GLY A 232 6.92 -10.36 11.25
N ILE A 233 6.85 -9.28 10.47
CA ILE A 233 7.24 -7.93 10.89
C ILE A 233 6.08 -7.17 11.53
N ASN A 234 6.27 -6.66 12.75
CA ASN A 234 5.20 -6.03 13.53
C ASN A 234 5.15 -4.50 13.38
N ASN A 235 6.30 -3.83 13.30
CA ASN A 235 6.34 -2.37 13.24
C ASN A 235 6.22 -1.88 11.80
N VAL A 236 4.97 -1.71 11.36
CA VAL A 236 4.65 -1.21 10.02
C VAL A 236 4.46 0.31 10.04
N PHE A 237 5.30 1.01 9.30
CA PHE A 237 5.23 2.44 9.06
C PHE A 237 4.73 2.74 7.65
N TYR A 238 4.21 3.94 7.46
CA TYR A 238 3.80 4.50 6.18
C TYR A 238 4.18 5.98 6.14
N ASN A 239 4.67 6.48 5.00
CA ASN A 239 5.08 7.88 4.90
C ASN A 239 3.87 8.84 4.99
N THR A 240 4.00 9.98 5.67
CA THR A 240 3.08 11.10 5.43
C THR A 240 3.40 11.73 4.07
N PHE A 241 2.45 12.46 3.50
CA PHE A 241 2.65 13.14 2.21
C PHE A 241 3.88 14.05 2.24
N GLU A 242 3.98 14.91 3.27
CA GLU A 242 5.07 15.87 3.38
C GLU A 242 6.42 15.21 3.66
N THR A 243 6.44 14.19 4.53
CA THR A 243 7.69 13.51 4.88
C THR A 243 8.19 12.66 3.73
N GLY A 244 7.30 11.90 3.08
CA GLY A 244 7.65 11.09 1.90
C GLY A 244 8.26 11.94 0.78
N ASN A 245 7.59 13.01 0.37
CA ASN A 245 8.11 13.89 -0.68
C ASN A 245 9.47 14.48 -0.32
N ARG A 246 9.62 14.96 0.93
CA ARG A 246 10.87 15.58 1.36
C ARG A 246 12.01 14.58 1.48
N MET A 247 11.75 13.38 1.99
CA MET A 247 12.73 12.30 2.06
C MET A 247 13.19 11.93 0.65
N LYS A 248 12.26 11.73 -0.27
CA LYS A 248 12.53 11.31 -1.66
C LYS A 248 13.08 12.43 -2.55
N GLY A 249 12.94 13.70 -2.16
CA GLY A 249 13.33 14.85 -2.98
C GLY A 249 12.36 15.16 -4.11
N ILE A 250 11.07 14.91 -3.90
CA ILE A 250 10.00 15.16 -4.88
C ILE A 250 9.41 16.55 -4.64
N ASP A 251 9.64 17.47 -5.58
CA ASP A 251 9.15 18.85 -5.51
C ASP A 251 8.09 19.19 -6.58
N ASP A 252 8.23 18.66 -7.81
CA ASP A 252 7.46 19.15 -8.97
C ASP A 252 6.23 18.29 -9.35
N ASP A 253 6.25 16.98 -9.07
CA ASP A 253 5.13 16.06 -9.38
C ASP A 253 4.85 15.12 -8.20
N PRO A 254 4.22 15.64 -7.13
CA PRO A 254 3.98 14.84 -5.95
C PRO A 254 2.84 13.84 -6.18
N PRO A 255 2.87 12.67 -5.51
CA PRO A 255 1.85 11.66 -5.69
C PRO A 255 0.46 12.13 -5.19
N PRO A 256 -0.64 11.44 -5.50
CA PRO A 256 -1.96 11.82 -5.01
C PRO A 256 -2.03 11.89 -3.48
N ARG A 257 -2.25 13.09 -2.93
CA ARG A 257 -2.25 13.35 -1.48
C ARG A 257 -3.21 12.44 -0.69
N SER A 258 -4.31 11.99 -1.28
CA SER A 258 -5.27 11.08 -0.64
C SER A 258 -4.65 9.75 -0.20
N LEU A 259 -3.70 9.20 -0.99
CA LEU A 259 -2.99 7.95 -0.68
C LEU A 259 -2.11 8.07 0.57
N TYR A 260 -1.71 9.29 0.91
CA TYR A 260 -0.82 9.59 2.02
C TYR A 260 -1.54 10.32 3.17
N THR A 261 -2.87 10.40 3.14
CA THR A 261 -3.66 11.10 4.17
C THR A 261 -4.91 10.33 4.57
N LYS A 262 -5.78 10.00 3.61
CA LYS A 262 -7.05 9.32 3.87
C LYS A 262 -6.85 7.81 4.00
N LEU A 263 -6.05 7.23 3.13
CA LEU A 263 -5.85 5.78 3.07
C LEU A 263 -5.20 5.21 4.36
N PRO A 264 -4.07 5.74 4.88
CA PRO A 264 -3.48 5.19 6.11
C PRO A 264 -4.43 5.30 7.30
N ARG A 265 -5.15 6.41 7.44
CA ARG A 265 -6.16 6.61 8.50
C ARG A 265 -7.32 5.61 8.38
N ARG A 266 -7.75 5.28 7.15
CA ARG A 266 -8.77 4.24 6.92
C ARG A 266 -8.31 2.89 7.49
N PHE A 267 -7.03 2.56 7.34
CA PHE A 267 -6.39 1.35 7.87
C PHE A 267 -6.04 1.43 9.37
N GLY A 268 -6.36 2.53 10.06
CA GLY A 268 -6.09 2.67 11.49
C GLY A 268 -4.65 3.06 11.83
N PHE A 269 -3.83 3.44 10.84
CA PHE A 269 -2.53 4.03 11.13
C PHE A 269 -2.67 5.30 11.96
N GLN A 270 -1.77 5.47 12.92
CA GLN A 270 -1.69 6.63 13.80
C GLN A 270 -0.48 7.49 13.43
N GLU A 271 -0.65 8.81 13.44
CA GLU A 271 0.44 9.73 13.15
C GLU A 271 1.45 9.73 14.30
N THR A 272 2.74 9.65 13.97
CA THR A 272 3.85 9.67 14.92
C THR A 272 4.97 10.57 14.41
N HIS A 273 5.73 11.16 15.33
CA HIS A 273 6.96 11.89 15.03
C HIS A 273 8.23 11.05 15.24
N GLU A 274 8.06 9.81 15.66
CA GLU A 274 9.15 8.84 15.76
C GLU A 274 9.41 8.25 14.37
N PRO A 275 10.59 8.47 13.78
CA PRO A 275 10.96 7.84 12.52
C PRO A 275 11.13 6.32 12.69
N PRO A 276 10.93 5.52 11.61
CA PRO A 276 11.44 4.16 11.52
C PRO A 276 12.90 4.08 11.99
N GLU A 277 13.24 3.08 12.80
CA GLU A 277 14.54 3.01 13.49
C GLU A 277 15.71 3.09 12.50
N PHE A 278 15.66 2.31 11.42
CA PHE A 278 16.68 2.30 10.39
C PHE A 278 16.88 3.66 9.68
N LEU A 279 15.90 4.58 9.72
CA LEU A 279 16.05 5.93 9.17
C LEU A 279 16.76 6.88 10.15
N GLN A 280 16.80 6.60 11.45
CA GLN A 280 17.41 7.50 12.45
C GLN A 280 18.91 7.70 12.22
N GLY A 281 19.58 6.67 11.72
CA GLY A 281 21.00 6.69 11.37
C GLY A 281 21.31 7.60 10.18
N GLU A 282 20.32 7.85 9.32
CA GLU A 282 20.51 8.42 8.00
C GLU A 282 20.97 9.87 8.02
N ARG A 283 22.05 10.14 7.26
CA ARG A 283 22.69 11.46 7.21
C ARG A 283 21.74 12.53 6.69
N HIS A 284 20.89 12.19 5.73
CA HIS A 284 19.93 13.10 5.13
C HIS A 284 18.79 13.42 6.12
N LEU A 285 18.28 12.45 6.88
CA LEU A 285 17.29 12.69 7.93
C LEU A 285 17.85 13.64 9.00
N LYS A 286 19.06 13.35 9.50
CA LYS A 286 19.78 14.22 10.45
C LYS A 286 19.93 15.65 9.94
N LYS A 287 20.26 15.81 8.64
CA LYS A 287 20.36 17.13 7.99
C LYS A 287 19.00 17.85 7.97
N MET A 288 17.92 17.15 7.65
CA MET A 288 16.57 17.73 7.61
C MET A 288 16.07 18.14 8.99
N VAL A 289 16.27 17.31 10.01
CA VAL A 289 15.95 17.65 11.41
C VAL A 289 16.71 18.91 11.83
N LYS A 290 18.04 18.95 11.59
CA LYS A 290 18.85 20.14 11.88
C LYS A 290 18.35 21.39 11.14
N GLN A 291 17.92 21.28 9.89
CA GLN A 291 17.36 22.41 9.13
C GLN A 291 16.03 22.91 9.70
N LEU A 292 15.22 22.02 10.29
CA LEU A 292 13.98 22.40 10.96
C LEU A 292 14.27 23.10 12.30
N ASP A 293 15.32 22.69 13.02
CA ASP A 293 15.72 23.28 14.30
C ASP A 293 16.44 24.63 14.15
N THR A 294 17.17 24.84 13.04
CA THR A 294 18.04 26.01 12.84
C THR A 294 17.37 27.21 12.15
N ARG A 295 16.13 27.06 11.62
CA ARG A 295 15.43 28.16 10.94
C ARG A 295 15.00 29.25 11.96
N PRO A 296 15.45 30.51 11.81
CA PRO A 296 15.22 31.55 12.80
C PRO A 296 13.72 31.83 12.96
N LYS A 297 13.25 31.85 14.21
CA LYS A 297 11.95 32.46 14.57
C LYS A 297 11.95 33.88 13.98
N LYS A 298 11.00 34.19 13.08
CA LYS A 298 10.90 35.51 12.45
C LYS A 298 11.01 36.60 13.54
N LYS A 299 12.03 37.46 13.43
CA LYS A 299 12.18 38.64 14.27
C LYS A 299 11.04 39.60 13.91
N GLY A 300 10.22 39.94 14.90
CA GLY A 300 9.18 40.96 14.79
C GLY A 300 7.78 40.41 14.93
N GLY A 301 7.33 40.17 16.17
CA GLY A 301 5.94 40.32 16.69
C GLY A 301 4.76 39.62 16.02
N GLN A 302 4.84 39.20 14.76
CA GLN A 302 3.82 38.43 14.08
C GLN A 302 4.06 36.98 14.42
N LYS A 303 3.14 36.40 15.23
CA LYS A 303 3.03 34.96 15.35
C LYS A 303 3.01 34.41 13.93
N ALA A 304 4.02 33.60 13.58
CA ALA A 304 3.90 32.72 12.42
C ALA A 304 2.53 32.04 12.57
N LYS A 305 1.66 32.16 11.56
CA LYS A 305 0.43 31.38 11.53
C LYS A 305 0.84 29.94 11.85
N GLN A 306 0.11 29.31 12.74
CA GLN A 306 0.42 28.03 13.37
C GLN A 306 0.45 26.83 12.41
N GLY A 307 0.70 27.06 11.11
CA GLY A 307 0.72 26.08 10.02
C GLY A 307 2.07 25.86 9.30
N ASP A 308 3.13 26.62 9.58
CA ASP A 308 4.37 26.58 8.75
C ASP A 308 5.58 25.82 9.35
N LEU A 309 5.39 25.04 10.42
CA LEU A 309 6.43 24.14 10.94
C LEU A 309 5.86 22.73 11.07
N LYS A 310 5.67 22.05 9.93
CA LYS A 310 5.43 20.61 9.97
C LYS A 310 6.74 19.92 10.37
N LYS A 311 6.81 19.42 11.60
CA LYS A 311 7.79 18.41 11.98
C LYS A 311 7.64 17.21 11.04
N LEU A 312 8.74 16.50 10.78
CA LEU A 312 8.65 15.22 10.08
C LEU A 312 7.72 14.29 10.85
N ALA A 313 6.91 13.53 10.12
CA ALA A 313 5.88 12.67 10.67
C ALA A 313 5.70 11.45 9.77
N TRP A 314 5.39 10.33 10.41
CA TRP A 314 5.04 9.08 9.77
C TRP A 314 3.70 8.60 10.29
N PHE A 315 3.14 7.63 9.62
CA PHE A 315 2.04 6.84 10.10
C PHE A 315 2.61 5.52 10.65
N LYS A 316 2.22 5.11 11.85
CA LYS A 316 2.55 3.80 12.43
C LYS A 316 1.27 3.00 12.63
N LEU A 317 1.26 1.76 12.15
CA LEU A 317 0.14 0.85 12.36
C LEU A 317 0.17 0.31 13.80
N PRO A 318 -0.96 0.27 14.52
CA PRO A 318 -1.00 -0.32 15.86
C PRO A 318 -0.52 -1.78 15.85
N VAL A 319 0.39 -2.10 16.78
CA VAL A 319 0.92 -3.45 16.98
C VAL A 319 -0.18 -4.37 17.50
N CYS A 320 -0.16 -5.64 17.08
CA CYS A 320 -1.09 -6.64 17.59
C CYS A 320 -0.70 -7.05 19.03
N PRO A 321 -1.67 -7.23 19.94
CA PRO A 321 -1.45 -7.56 21.34
C PRO A 321 -0.84 -8.94 21.58
#